data_AF-A0A971EGW5-F1
#
_entry.id   AF-A0A971EGW5-F1
#
_cell.length_a   1.000
_cell.length_b   1.000
_cell.length_c   1.000
_cell.angle_alpha   90.00
_cell.angle_beta   90.00
_cell.angle_gamma   90.00
#
_symmetry.space_group_name_H-M   'P 1'
#
loop_
_entity.id
_entity.type
_entity.pdbx_description
1 polymer ?
#
loop_
_entity_poly.entity_id
_entity_poly.type
_entity_poly.pdbx_seq_one_letter_code
_entity_poly.pdbx_strand_id
1 'polypeptide(L)'
;MQFKTKTLLFIDPPYYKKGRRLYTNFYIHEDHCKVADFLANDLRYLPWILTYDDADEIREIYSNYDVPYIMKRIKYSAARKRYETELLFFNNLIIPFQGKDGDKIFDNLELFSEVKENRQELAKIHHKLCQTAQRSH
;
A
#
# COMPACT_ATOMS: atom_id res chain seq x y z
N MET A 1 17.70 8.34 1.78
CA MET A 1 16.67 8.41 2.85
C MET A 1 17.04 7.32 3.82
N GLN A 2 17.19 7.62 5.11
CA GLN A 2 17.69 6.65 6.08
C GLN A 2 16.59 6.33 7.08
N PHE A 3 15.98 5.16 6.93
CA PHE A 3 15.00 4.62 7.88
C PHE A 3 15.76 3.94 9.03
N LYS A 4 15.17 3.92 10.24
CA LYS A 4 15.74 3.16 11.36
C LYS A 4 15.69 1.66 11.04
N THR A 5 16.54 0.88 11.70
CA THR A 5 16.76 -0.56 11.44
C THR A 5 15.52 -1.45 11.65
N LYS A 6 14.46 -0.94 12.29
CA LYS A 6 13.16 -1.60 12.42
C LYS A 6 12.07 -0.61 12.02
N THR A 7 11.70 -0.59 10.75
CA THR A 7 10.63 0.28 10.24
C THR A 7 9.77 -0.51 9.28
N LEU A 8 8.47 -0.57 9.58
CA LEU A 8 7.43 -1.08 8.70
C LEU A 8 6.64 0.10 8.15
N LEU A 9 6.51 0.18 6.83
CA LEU A 9 5.75 1.24 6.16
C LEU A 9 4.33 0.77 5.83
N PHE A 10 3.34 1.58 6.20
CA PHE A 10 1.97 1.44 5.72
C PHE A 10 1.69 2.59 4.76
N ILE A 11 1.42 2.25 3.50
CA ILE A 11 1.19 3.21 2.43
C ILE A 11 -0.28 3.12 2.02
N ASP A 12 -0.96 4.26 2.01
CA ASP A 12 -2.37 4.42 1.66
C ASP A 12 -2.53 5.66 0.75
N PRO A 13 -2.10 5.57 -0.51
CA PRO A 13 -2.09 6.70 -1.44
C PRO A 13 -3.54 7.05 -1.85
N PRO A 14 -3.78 8.20 -2.50
CA PRO A 14 -5.06 8.43 -3.15
C PRO A 14 -5.43 7.24 -4.05
N TYR A 15 -6.61 6.68 -3.86
CA TYR A 15 -7.05 5.47 -4.57
C TYR A 15 -7.26 5.73 -6.07
N TYR A 16 -7.16 4.70 -6.90
CA TYR A 16 -7.26 4.88 -8.35
C TYR A 16 -8.68 5.28 -8.77
N LYS A 17 -9.69 4.52 -8.36
CA LYS A 17 -11.12 4.80 -8.70
C LYS A 17 -11.75 5.72 -7.67
N LYS A 18 -11.47 5.50 -6.38
CA LYS A 18 -12.10 6.24 -5.28
C LYS A 18 -11.35 7.54 -4.92
N GLY A 19 -10.16 7.77 -5.45
CA GLY A 19 -9.27 8.86 -5.04
C GLY A 19 -9.92 10.23 -5.12
N ARG A 20 -10.55 10.55 -6.25
CA ARG A 20 -11.25 11.84 -6.46
C ARG A 20 -12.35 12.14 -5.45
N ARG A 21 -12.95 11.10 -4.85
CA ARG A 21 -14.00 11.25 -3.84
C ARG A 21 -13.42 11.35 -2.43
N LEU A 22 -12.30 10.69 -2.17
CA LEU A 22 -11.74 10.51 -0.84
C LEU A 22 -10.63 11.53 -0.51
N TYR A 23 -9.97 12.10 -1.51
CA TYR A 23 -8.80 12.96 -1.35
C TYR A 23 -8.94 14.25 -2.16
N THR A 24 -8.54 15.37 -1.58
CA THR A 24 -8.53 16.69 -2.25
C THR A 24 -7.52 16.73 -3.40
N ASN A 25 -6.36 16.09 -3.22
CA ASN A 25 -5.35 15.90 -4.25
C ASN A 25 -5.38 14.43 -4.68
N PHE A 26 -5.93 14.17 -5.86
CA PHE A 26 -6.00 12.84 -6.44
C PHE A 26 -4.78 12.58 -7.32
N TYR A 27 -4.38 11.32 -7.41
CA TYR A 27 -3.31 10.88 -8.29
C TYR A 27 -3.86 10.61 -9.69
N ILE A 28 -3.03 10.89 -10.70
CA ILE A 28 -3.24 10.39 -12.07
C ILE A 28 -2.49 9.07 -12.23
N HIS A 29 -2.76 8.35 -13.33
CA HIS A 29 -2.16 7.02 -13.59
C HIS A 29 -0.64 7.03 -13.43
N GLU A 30 0.03 8.04 -13.96
CA GLU A 30 1.47 8.21 -13.92
C GLU A 30 2.01 8.37 -12.49
N ASP A 31 1.24 8.97 -11.58
CA ASP A 31 1.63 9.08 -10.18
C ASP A 31 1.57 7.72 -9.48
N HIS A 32 0.57 6.88 -9.83
CA HIS A 32 0.50 5.50 -9.34
C HIS A 32 1.69 4.66 -9.84
N CYS A 33 2.09 4.82 -11.10
CA CYS A 33 3.30 4.18 -11.64
C CYS A 33 4.56 4.58 -10.86
N LYS A 34 4.72 5.87 -10.54
CA LYS A 34 5.85 6.36 -9.74
C LYS A 34 5.87 5.78 -8.32
N VAL A 35 4.69 5.62 -7.70
CA VAL A 35 4.59 4.96 -6.39
C VAL A 35 5.03 3.50 -6.48
N ALA A 36 4.58 2.78 -7.51
CA ALA A 36 4.94 1.38 -7.70
C ALA A 36 6.45 1.20 -7.91
N ASP A 37 7.04 1.99 -8.81
CA ASP A 37 8.48 2.00 -9.09
C ASP A 37 9.29 2.27 -7.80
N PHE A 38 8.94 3.32 -7.07
CA PHE A 38 9.63 3.67 -5.83
C PHE A 38 9.54 2.58 -4.75
N LEU A 39 8.37 1.97 -4.57
CA LEU A 39 8.18 0.91 -3.58
C LEU A 39 8.91 -0.39 -3.96
N ALA A 40 8.81 -0.78 -5.23
CA ALA A 40 9.34 -2.03 -5.74
C ALA A 40 10.86 -1.99 -5.96
N ASN A 41 11.42 -0.83 -6.31
CA ASN A 41 12.85 -0.69 -6.61
C ASN A 41 13.61 -0.01 -5.47
N ASP A 42 13.24 1.21 -5.10
CA ASP A 42 13.98 1.99 -4.11
C ASP A 42 13.77 1.49 -2.68
N LEU A 43 12.58 1.00 -2.34
CA LEU A 43 12.23 0.53 -0.99
C LEU A 43 12.17 -0.99 -0.86
N ARG A 44 12.70 -1.73 -1.84
CA ARG A 44 12.67 -3.21 -1.88
C ARG A 44 13.30 -3.90 -0.67
N TYR A 45 14.17 -3.21 0.07
CA TYR A 45 14.87 -3.74 1.25
C TYR A 45 14.11 -3.48 2.57
N LEU A 46 13.01 -2.72 2.53
CA LEU A 46 12.19 -2.44 3.71
C LEU A 46 10.91 -3.27 3.68
N PRO A 47 10.39 -3.67 4.85
CA PRO A 47 9.06 -4.22 4.93
C PRO A 47 8.02 -3.11 4.73
N TRP A 48 7.07 -3.35 3.84
CA TRP A 48 6.00 -2.41 3.57
C TRP A 48 4.69 -3.10 3.21
N ILE A 49 3.58 -2.42 3.49
CA ILE A 49 2.21 -2.80 3.12
C ILE A 49 1.60 -1.61 2.38
N LEU A 50 0.93 -1.90 1.27
CA LEU A 50 0.24 -0.91 0.45
C LEU A 50 -1.20 -1.35 0.21
N THR A 51 -2.13 -0.42 0.40
CA THR A 51 -3.55 -0.61 0.11
C THR A 51 -3.99 0.20 -1.11
N TYR A 52 -4.81 -0.42 -1.95
CA TYR A 52 -5.49 0.20 -3.08
C TYR A 52 -6.92 -0.31 -3.21
N ASP A 53 -7.77 0.44 -3.92
CA ASP A 53 -9.00 -0.15 -4.43
C ASP A 53 -8.72 -1.20 -5.51
N ASP A 54 -9.68 -2.10 -5.66
CA ASP A 54 -9.68 -3.09 -6.73
C ASP A 54 -9.85 -2.40 -8.11
N ALA A 55 -8.72 -2.17 -8.78
CA ALA A 55 -8.60 -1.57 -10.11
C ALA A 55 -7.68 -2.39 -11.02
N ASP A 56 -8.07 -2.56 -12.28
CA ASP A 56 -7.31 -3.37 -13.24
C ASP A 56 -5.99 -2.68 -13.58
N GLU A 57 -6.00 -1.35 -13.62
CA GLU A 57 -4.82 -0.52 -13.86
C GLU A 57 -3.79 -0.68 -12.73
N ILE A 58 -4.24 -0.81 -11.47
CA ILE A 58 -3.33 -1.09 -10.36
C ILE A 58 -2.73 -2.50 -10.49
N ARG A 59 -3.52 -3.50 -10.90
CA ARG A 59 -2.99 -4.85 -11.15
C ARG A 59 -1.97 -4.84 -12.29
N GLU A 60 -2.26 -4.13 -13.37
CA GLU A 60 -1.37 -4.01 -14.52
C GLU A 60 -0.06 -3.33 -14.13
N ILE A 61 -0.13 -2.19 -13.43
CA ILE A 61 1.07 -1.48 -12.93
C ILE A 61 1.94 -2.43 -12.12
N TYR A 62 1.36 -3.12 -11.13
CA TYR A 62 2.11 -4.01 -10.25
C TYR A 62 2.47 -5.35 -10.89
N SER A 63 1.87 -5.74 -12.02
CA SER A 63 2.30 -6.96 -12.74
C SER A 63 3.71 -6.86 -13.31
N ASN A 64 4.24 -5.64 -13.45
CA ASN A 64 5.62 -5.38 -13.87
C ASN A 64 6.64 -5.55 -12.74
N TYR A 65 6.19 -5.74 -11.50
CA TYR A 65 7.04 -5.88 -10.33
C TYR A 65 6.63 -7.17 -9.62
N ASP A 66 7.58 -8.04 -9.28
CA ASP A 66 7.30 -9.32 -8.58
C ASP A 66 6.86 -9.10 -7.12
N VAL A 67 5.79 -8.32 -6.92
CA VAL A 67 5.25 -7.91 -5.64
C VAL A 67 3.99 -8.74 -5.34
N PRO A 68 3.98 -9.53 -4.26
CA PRO A 68 2.81 -10.30 -3.88
C PRO A 68 1.67 -9.40 -3.40
N TYR A 69 0.44 -9.84 -3.63
CA TYR A 69 -0.75 -9.19 -3.11
C TYR A 69 -1.86 -10.18 -2.77
N ILE A 70 -2.78 -9.74 -1.91
CA ILE A 70 -4.02 -10.45 -1.59
C ILE A 70 -5.23 -9.54 -1.80
N MET A 71 -6.40 -10.14 -2.02
CA MET A 71 -7.67 -9.43 -2.09
C MET A 71 -8.37 -9.46 -0.73
N LYS A 72 -8.64 -8.28 -0.16
CA LYS A 72 -9.33 -8.12 1.11
C LYS A 72 -10.74 -7.59 0.88
N ARG A 73 -11.76 -8.30 1.36
CA ARG A 73 -13.15 -7.81 1.37
C ARG A 73 -13.41 -7.03 2.64
N ILE A 74 -13.67 -5.73 2.50
CA ILE A 74 -14.03 -4.85 3.61
C ILE A 74 -15.55 -4.69 3.66
N LYS A 75 -16.12 -4.88 4.86
CA LYS A 75 -17.53 -4.62 5.14
C LYS A 75 -17.67 -3.21 5.70
N TYR A 76 -18.26 -2.30 4.93
CA TYR A 76 -18.68 -1.01 5.48
C TYR A 76 -20.13 -1.14 5.97
N SER A 77 -20.35 -0.90 7.27
CA SER A 77 -21.66 -1.03 7.92
C SER A 77 -22.33 0.30 8.28
N ALA A 78 -21.65 1.44 8.07
CA ALA A 78 -22.08 2.74 8.61
C ALA A 78 -23.38 3.32 8.00
N ALA A 79 -23.84 2.83 6.84
CA ALA A 79 -25.10 3.32 6.25
C ALA A 79 -25.91 2.21 5.54
N ARG A 80 -25.26 1.39 4.71
CA ARG A 80 -25.82 0.19 4.07
C ARG A 80 -24.74 -0.87 4.02
N LYS A 81 -25.10 -2.15 4.13
CA LYS A 81 -24.14 -3.27 3.96
C LYS A 81 -23.57 -3.23 2.54
N ARG A 82 -22.37 -2.67 2.39
CA ARG A 82 -21.61 -2.68 1.14
C ARG A 82 -20.33 -3.47 1.37
N TYR A 83 -20.05 -4.37 0.44
CA TYR A 83 -18.75 -5.02 0.34
C TYR A 83 -17.94 -4.24 -0.67
N GLU A 84 -16.76 -3.80 -0.27
CA GLU A 84 -15.76 -3.29 -1.20
C GLU A 84 -14.54 -4.19 -1.12
N THR A 85 -13.92 -4.45 -2.27
CA THR A 85 -12.69 -5.20 -2.35
C THR A 85 -11.53 -4.21 -2.43
N GLU A 86 -10.48 -4.49 -1.66
CA GLU A 86 -9.21 -3.77 -1.70
C GLU A 86 -8.09 -4.76 -2.01
N LEU A 87 -7.08 -4.26 -2.71
CA LEU A 87 -5.83 -4.95 -2.96
C LEU A 87 -4.85 -4.58 -1.84
N LEU A 88 -4.23 -5.59 -1.23
CA LEU A 88 -3.18 -5.41 -0.23
C LEU A 88 -1.89 -6.01 -0.79
N PHE A 89 -0.99 -5.14 -1.24
CA PHE A 89 0.35 -5.48 -1.69
C PHE A 89 1.31 -5.44 -0.50
N PHE A 90 2.34 -6.27 -0.52
CA PHE A 90 3.33 -6.28 0.55
C PHE A 90 4.70 -6.74 0.07
N ASN A 91 5.75 -6.34 0.78
CA ASN A 91 7.12 -6.73 0.50
C ASN A 91 7.85 -7.05 1.81
N ASN A 92 8.76 -8.03 1.77
CA ASN A 92 9.53 -8.51 2.94
C ASN A 92 8.67 -8.80 4.17
N LEU A 93 7.46 -9.31 3.95
CA LEU A 93 6.50 -9.63 5.00
C LEU A 93 5.88 -10.99 4.74
N ILE A 94 5.70 -11.75 5.82
CA ILE A 94 4.84 -12.92 5.84
C ILE A 94 3.49 -12.46 6.36
N ILE A 95 2.49 -12.41 5.48
CA ILE A 95 1.12 -12.07 5.86
C ILE A 95 0.38 -13.37 6.19
N PRO A 96 0.01 -13.62 7.46
CA PRO A 96 -0.80 -14.78 7.81
C PRO A 96 -2.22 -14.54 7.31
N PHE A 97 -2.52 -15.01 6.10
CA PHE A 97 -3.86 -14.92 5.53
C PHE A 97 -4.66 -16.18 5.86
N GLN A 98 -5.66 -16.04 6.74
CA GLN A 98 -6.66 -17.07 6.94
C GLN A 98 -7.68 -17.00 5.80
N GLY A 99 -7.40 -17.70 4.70
CA GLY A 99 -8.46 -18.12 3.80
C GLY A 99 -9.46 -18.97 4.58
N LYS A 100 -10.76 -18.77 4.36
CA LYS A 100 -11.73 -19.80 4.75
C LYS A 100 -11.54 -20.97 3.79
N ASP A 101 -10.50 -21.75 4.03
CA ASP A 101 -10.27 -23.14 3.66
C ASP A 101 -8.86 -23.55 4.15
N GLY A 102 -8.84 -24.16 5.33
CA GLY A 102 -8.12 -25.42 5.52
C GLY A 102 -6.62 -25.48 5.74
N ASP A 103 -5.78 -24.52 5.37
CA ASP A 103 -4.32 -24.71 5.50
C ASP A 103 -3.65 -23.78 6.52
N LYS A 104 -2.97 -24.43 7.47
CA LYS A 104 -2.19 -23.89 8.58
C LYS A 104 -1.25 -22.78 8.09
N ILE A 105 -1.09 -21.70 8.87
CA ILE A 105 0.22 -21.26 9.41
C ILE A 105 0.12 -19.98 10.28
N PHE A 106 0.57 -20.19 11.52
CA PHE A 106 1.16 -19.39 12.61
C PHE A 106 0.61 -18.04 13.09
N ASP A 107 0.38 -18.05 14.41
CA ASP A 107 0.32 -16.92 15.32
C ASP A 107 1.61 -16.10 15.27
N ASN A 108 1.48 -14.78 15.10
CA ASN A 108 2.21 -13.82 15.91
C ASN A 108 1.53 -12.44 15.80
N LEU A 109 0.68 -12.18 16.79
CA LEU A 109 -0.15 -10.97 16.93
C LEU A 109 0.63 -9.79 17.54
N GLU A 110 1.96 -9.85 17.63
CA GLU A 110 2.79 -8.83 18.29
C GLU A 110 3.22 -7.67 17.37
N LEU A 111 3.06 -7.78 16.05
CA LEU A 111 3.58 -6.74 15.14
C LEU A 111 2.69 -5.48 15.04
N PHE A 112 1.43 -5.55 15.47
CA PHE A 112 0.44 -4.48 15.27
C PHE A 112 0.43 -3.41 16.38
N SER A 113 1.13 -3.62 17.49
CA SER A 113 1.20 -2.62 18.57
C SER A 113 2.27 -1.54 18.32
N GLU A 114 3.25 -1.78 17.43
CA GLU A 114 4.39 -0.88 17.22
C GLU A 114 4.23 0.10 16.04
N VAL A 115 3.14 0.00 15.26
CA VAL A 115 2.90 0.86 14.07
C VAL A 115 2.18 2.17 14.42
N LYS A 116 2.48 2.75 15.57
CA LYS A 116 2.06 4.13 15.85
C LYS A 116 3.27 5.05 15.73
N GLU A 117 3.11 5.98 14.79
CA GLU A 117 3.85 7.25 14.64
C GLU A 117 5.18 7.21 13.87
N ASN A 118 5.12 7.63 12.61
CA ASN A 118 6.04 8.67 12.14
C ASN A 118 5.47 9.51 10.98
N ARG A 119 4.49 10.38 11.29
CA ARG A 119 3.87 11.29 10.30
C ARG A 119 4.90 12.23 9.64
N GLN A 120 6.01 12.55 10.32
CA GLN A 120 7.05 13.41 9.76
C GLN A 120 7.87 12.71 8.67
N GLU A 121 8.17 11.41 8.82
CA GLU A 121 8.84 10.64 7.76
C GLU A 121 7.91 10.41 6.56
N LEU A 122 6.62 10.15 6.78
CA LEU A 122 5.64 10.05 5.69
C LEU A 122 5.53 11.36 4.89
N ALA A 123 5.56 12.51 5.55
CA ALA A 123 5.58 13.82 4.88
C ALA A 123 6.86 14.02 4.04
N LYS A 124 8.01 13.52 4.51
CA LYS A 124 9.27 13.54 3.75
C LYS A 124 9.24 12.61 2.55
N ILE A 125 8.65 11.42 2.67
CA ILE A 125 8.43 10.51 1.53
C ILE A 125 7.52 11.17 0.49
N HIS A 126 6.38 11.70 0.93
CA HIS A 126 5.42 12.38 0.05
C HIS A 126 6.05 13.58 -0.66
N HIS A 127 6.79 14.43 0.05
CA HIS A 127 7.49 15.55 -0.54
C HIS A 127 8.55 15.11 -1.56
N LYS A 128 9.28 14.01 -1.27
CA LYS A 128 10.29 13.48 -2.19
C LYS A 128 9.67 12.87 -3.45
N LEU A 129 8.57 12.10 -3.31
CA LEU A 129 7.81 11.57 -4.45
C LEU A 129 7.30 12.70 -5.36
N CYS A 130 6.80 13.80 -4.78
CA CYS A 130 6.42 14.98 -5.55
C CYS A 130 7.61 15.67 -6.25
N GLN A 131 8.80 15.70 -5.64
CA GLN A 131 9.99 16.30 -6.25
C GLN A 131 10.59 15.47 -7.39
N THR A 132 10.60 14.13 -7.27
CA THR A 132 11.09 13.25 -8.35
C THR A 132 10.18 13.31 -9.58
N ALA A 133 8.88 13.57 -9.39
CA ALA A 133 7.92 13.81 -10.46
C ALA A 133 8.18 15.11 -11.25
N GLN A 134 8.98 16.05 -10.73
CA GLN A 134 9.25 17.36 -11.33
C GLN A 134 10.62 17.49 -12.03
N ARG A 135 11.46 16.44 -12.02
CA ARG A 135 12.81 16.47 -12.61
C ARG A 135 12.99 15.65 -13.89
N SER A 136 11.89 15.21 -14.51
CA SER A 136 11.90 14.49 -15.80
C SER A 136 11.37 15.35 -16.95
N HIS A 137 11.78 16.62 -16.98
CA HIS A 137 11.63 17.53 -18.13
C HIS A 137 12.92 18.28 -18.38
#